data_AF-A0A1S2L4P4-F1
#
_entry.id   AF-A0A1S2L4P4-F1
#
_cell.length_a   1.000
_cell.length_b   1.000
_cell.length_c   1.000
_cell.angle_alpha   90.00
_cell.angle_beta   90.00
_cell.angle_gamma   90.00
#
_symmetry.space_group_name_H-M   'P 1'
#
loop_
_entity.id
_entity.type
_entity.pdbx_description
1 polymer ?
#
loop_
_entity_poly.entity_id
_entity_poly.type
_entity_poly.pdbx_seq_one_letter_code
_entity_poly.pdbx_strand_id
1 'polypeptide(L)'
;MKSLWGRKVLEDEPTYLIKDGQILEEGLKKVRMTMDALLTTLRKKGYFYVDQIETAMMEMDGTVSILAKPPYLRAMKKDVFNVQPSRGIAQAFIIDGKILSKSLNILGKDTNWVEQILQENNISSINDVFFAQIDQQGTIYIDKREDISK
;
A
#
# COMPACT_ATOMS: atom_id res chain seq x y z
N MET A 1 -9.01 -11.13 -22.98
CA MET A 1 -8.96 -10.20 -21.82
C MET A 1 -10.03 -10.63 -20.82
N LYS A 2 -9.64 -11.15 -19.66
CA LYS A 2 -10.60 -11.62 -18.64
C LYS A 2 -11.17 -10.40 -17.92
N SER A 3 -12.49 -10.23 -17.98
CA SER A 3 -13.18 -9.04 -17.49
C SER A 3 -12.99 -8.84 -15.98
N LEU A 4 -12.76 -7.59 -15.57
CA LEU A 4 -12.70 -7.18 -14.16
C LEU A 4 -13.98 -7.52 -13.38
N TRP A 5 -15.07 -7.80 -14.07
CA TRP A 5 -16.36 -8.12 -13.46
C TRP A 5 -16.39 -9.50 -12.79
N GLY A 6 -15.51 -10.42 -13.18
CA GLY A 6 -15.34 -11.73 -12.53
C GLY A 6 -14.47 -11.71 -11.27
N ARG A 7 -13.75 -10.60 -11.01
CA ARG A 7 -13.11 -10.35 -9.72
C ARG A 7 -14.10 -9.59 -8.87
N LYS A 8 -14.83 -10.32 -8.03
CA LYS A 8 -15.38 -9.76 -6.79
C LYS A 8 -14.25 -8.95 -6.14
N VAL A 9 -14.36 -7.62 -6.14
CA VAL A 9 -13.54 -6.69 -5.32
C VAL A 9 -14.05 -6.75 -3.86
N LEU A 10 -14.29 -7.98 -3.41
CA LEU A 10 -14.64 -8.46 -2.09
C LEU A 10 -13.61 -9.57 -1.84
N GLU A 11 -12.86 -9.67 -0.75
CA GLU A 11 -12.75 -8.88 0.47
C GLU A 11 -11.78 -9.74 1.29
N ASP A 12 -10.48 -9.45 1.29
CA ASP A 12 -9.58 -9.98 2.31
C ASP A 12 -8.35 -9.08 2.32
N GLU A 13 -8.53 -7.90 2.92
CA GLU A 13 -7.42 -6.97 3.12
C GLU A 13 -6.26 -7.69 3.83
N PRO A 14 -5.01 -7.40 3.43
CA PRO A 14 -3.86 -8.00 4.09
C PRO A 14 -3.95 -7.72 5.60
N THR A 15 -3.65 -8.74 6.40
CA THR A 15 -3.80 -8.60 7.86
C THR A 15 -2.53 -8.00 8.43
N TYR A 16 -2.64 -6.79 8.98
CA TYR A 16 -1.53 -6.15 9.69
C TYR A 16 -1.08 -6.99 10.88
N LEU A 17 0.22 -7.29 10.94
CA LEU A 17 0.89 -7.99 12.04
C LEU A 17 1.70 -7.01 12.88
N ILE A 18 2.29 -6.02 12.24
CA ILE A 18 2.93 -4.85 12.86
C ILE A 18 2.40 -3.62 12.12
N LYS A 19 1.98 -2.59 12.85
CA LYS A 19 1.56 -1.31 12.26
C LYS A 19 2.08 -0.17 13.13
N ASP A 20 2.62 0.87 12.50
CA ASP A 20 3.24 2.02 13.17
C ASP A 20 4.29 1.60 14.23
N GLY A 21 5.01 0.52 13.94
CA GLY A 21 6.01 -0.09 14.82
C GLY A 21 5.47 -0.90 16.01
N GLN A 22 4.15 -1.07 16.11
CA GLN A 22 3.50 -1.85 17.18
C GLN A 22 3.00 -3.19 16.67
N ILE A 23 3.28 -4.27 17.42
CA ILE A 23 2.75 -5.60 17.12
C ILE A 23 1.24 -5.61 17.38
N LEU A 24 0.48 -6.16 16.44
CA LEU A 24 -0.97 -6.30 16.55
C LEU A 24 -1.34 -7.74 16.92
N GLU A 25 -1.59 -7.98 18.21
CA GLU A 25 -1.96 -9.32 18.73
C GLU A 25 -3.20 -9.90 18.03
N GLU A 26 -4.21 -9.07 17.78
CA GLU A 26 -5.42 -9.49 17.07
C GLU A 26 -5.13 -9.91 15.62
N GLY A 27 -4.19 -9.23 14.96
CA GLY A 27 -3.72 -9.60 13.63
C GLY A 27 -3.06 -10.98 13.63
N LEU A 28 -2.16 -11.21 14.58
CA LEU A 28 -1.49 -12.51 14.78
C LEU A 28 -2.48 -13.64 15.08
N LYS A 29 -3.48 -13.40 15.95
CA LYS A 29 -4.55 -14.36 16.25
C LYS A 29 -5.38 -14.68 15.01
N LYS A 30 -5.78 -13.67 14.24
CA LYS A 30 -6.59 -13.81 13.02
C LYS A 30 -5.91 -14.74 12.01
N VAL A 31 -4.59 -14.61 11.84
CA VAL A 31 -3.80 -15.45 10.90
C VAL A 31 -3.16 -16.68 11.56
N ARG A 32 -3.48 -16.95 12.83
CA ARG A 32 -2.92 -18.06 13.63
C ARG A 32 -1.39 -18.10 13.63
N MET A 33 -0.74 -16.93 13.64
CA MET A 33 0.71 -16.79 13.68
C MET A 33 1.18 -16.56 15.12
N THR A 34 2.15 -17.35 15.57
CA THR A 34 2.82 -17.12 16.87
C THR A 34 3.87 -16.02 16.76
N MET A 35 4.27 -15.45 17.90
CA MET A 35 5.39 -14.50 17.93
C MET A 35 6.68 -15.11 17.38
N ASP A 36 6.99 -16.38 17.69
CA ASP A 36 8.18 -17.06 17.17
C ASP A 36 8.15 -17.19 15.64
N ALA A 37 6.97 -17.44 15.06
CA ALA A 37 6.78 -17.49 13.62
C ALA A 37 6.97 -16.11 12.97
N LEU A 38 6.45 -15.04 13.58
CA LEU A 38 6.68 -13.68 13.14
C LEU A 38 8.18 -13.34 13.17
N LEU A 39 8.85 -13.55 14.30
CA LEU A 39 10.29 -13.28 14.46
C LEU A 39 11.15 -14.10 13.48
N THR A 40 10.78 -15.36 13.24
CA THR A 40 11.44 -16.19 12.22
C THR A 40 11.25 -15.61 10.83
N THR A 41 10.06 -15.10 10.52
CA THR A 41 9.75 -14.48 9.23
C THR A 41 10.55 -13.18 9.02
N LEU A 42 10.62 -12.32 10.04
CA LEU A 42 11.43 -11.09 10.01
C LEU A 42 12.91 -11.42 9.76
N ARG A 43 13.47 -12.39 10.50
CA ARG A 43 14.87 -12.84 10.33
C ARG A 43 15.15 -13.37 8.93
N LYS A 44 14.25 -14.18 8.37
CA LYS A 44 14.36 -14.67 6.97
C LYS A 44 14.36 -13.54 5.94
N LYS A 45 13.76 -12.39 6.26
CA LYS A 45 13.73 -11.19 5.41
C LYS A 45 14.90 -10.23 5.68
N GLY A 46 15.74 -10.54 6.68
CA GLY A 46 16.95 -9.79 7.04
C GLY A 46 16.78 -8.81 8.21
N TYR A 47 15.64 -8.80 8.89
CA TYR A 47 15.38 -7.94 10.05
C TYR A 47 15.47 -8.75 11.34
N PHE A 48 16.43 -8.41 12.20
CA PHE A 48 16.68 -9.14 13.44
C PHE A 48 16.00 -8.51 14.66
N TYR A 49 15.59 -7.25 14.56
CA TYR A 49 14.94 -6.51 15.64
C TYR A 49 13.58 -6.00 15.17
N VAL A 50 12.55 -6.21 16.00
CA VAL A 50 11.17 -5.78 15.67
C VAL A 50 11.07 -4.26 15.58
N ASP A 51 11.86 -3.53 16.36
CA ASP A 51 11.91 -2.07 16.35
C ASP A 51 12.47 -1.47 15.04
N GLN A 52 13.00 -2.30 14.14
CA GLN A 52 13.36 -1.92 12.78
C GLN A 52 12.16 -1.83 11.85
N ILE A 53 11.04 -2.47 12.22
CA ILE A 53 9.87 -2.61 11.37
C ILE A 53 8.90 -1.47 11.63
N GLU A 54 8.44 -0.84 10.56
CA GLU A 54 7.34 0.12 10.61
C GLU A 54 6.02 -0.61 10.40
N THR A 55 5.94 -1.42 9.34
CA THR A 55 4.75 -2.23 9.04
C THR A 55 5.14 -3.64 8.58
N ALA A 56 4.38 -4.64 9.04
CA ALA A 56 4.40 -5.98 8.49
C ALA A 56 2.95 -6.44 8.27
N MET A 57 2.66 -7.04 7.13
CA MET A 57 1.32 -7.52 6.79
C MET A 57 1.37 -8.93 6.20
N MET A 58 0.39 -9.75 6.58
CA MET A 58 0.13 -11.05 5.97
C MET A 58 -0.67 -10.84 4.69
N GLU A 59 -0.08 -11.21 3.56
CA GLU A 59 -0.70 -11.20 2.24
C GLU A 59 -1.61 -12.42 2.05
N MET A 60 -2.51 -12.34 1.07
CA MET A 60 -3.45 -13.43 0.76
C MET A 60 -2.75 -14.72 0.34
N ASP A 61 -1.56 -14.63 -0.25
CA ASP A 61 -0.76 -15.80 -0.66
C ASP A 61 0.00 -16.44 0.52
N GLY A 62 -0.21 -15.95 1.75
CA GLY A 62 0.44 -16.42 2.96
C GLY A 62 1.86 -15.88 3.14
N THR A 63 2.31 -14.98 2.27
CA THR A 63 3.60 -14.31 2.45
C THR A 63 3.47 -13.10 3.39
N VAL A 64 4.61 -12.70 3.98
CA VAL A 64 4.67 -11.48 4.79
C VAL A 64 5.46 -10.41 4.04
N SER A 65 4.79 -9.29 3.79
CA SER A 65 5.39 -8.05 3.30
C SER A 65 5.86 -7.22 4.49
N ILE A 66 7.01 -6.54 4.33
CA ILE A 66 7.64 -5.75 5.39
C ILE A 66 8.08 -4.39 4.84
N LEU A 67 7.66 -3.34 5.53
CA LEU A 67 8.19 -1.99 5.43
C LEU A 67 9.03 -1.70 6.68
N ALA A 68 10.32 -1.44 6.49
CA ALA A 68 11.22 -1.05 7.57
C ALA A 68 11.19 0.46 7.79
N LYS A 69 11.53 0.90 9.01
CA LYS A 69 11.69 2.32 9.32
C LYS A 69 12.84 2.91 8.48
N PRO A 70 12.83 4.23 8.20
CA PRO A 70 13.79 4.86 7.30
C PRO A 70 15.27 4.53 7.52
N PRO A 71 15.79 4.49 8.76
CA PRO A 71 17.21 4.15 9.00
C PRO A 71 17.58 2.71 8.62
N TYR A 72 16.61 1.83 8.43
CA TYR A 72 16.78 0.41 8.12
C TYR A 72 16.28 0.03 6.73
N LEU A 73 15.82 1.01 5.93
CA LEU A 73 15.55 0.77 4.52
C LEU A 73 16.87 0.39 3.82
N ARG A 74 16.80 -0.57 2.88
CA ARG A 74 17.96 -0.90 2.05
C ARG A 74 18.31 0.35 1.23
N ALA A 75 19.44 0.97 1.54
CA ALA A 75 19.89 2.17 0.85
C ALA A 75 19.89 1.93 -0.67
N MET A 76 19.13 2.72 -1.42
CA MET A 76 19.37 2.82 -2.85
C MET A 76 20.65 3.63 -3.04
N LYS A 77 21.35 3.47 -4.17
CA LYS A 77 22.61 4.19 -4.48
C LYS A 77 22.50 5.73 -4.35
N LYS A 78 21.29 6.29 -4.23
CA LYS A 78 20.99 7.72 -4.11
C LYS A 78 20.90 8.23 -2.65
N ASP A 79 20.90 7.35 -1.65
CA ASP A 79 20.48 7.69 -0.27
C ASP A 79 21.64 7.94 0.72
N VAL A 80 22.88 8.05 0.25
CA VAL A 80 24.09 8.06 1.12
C VAL A 80 24.16 9.28 2.05
N PHE A 81 23.41 10.36 1.78
CA PHE A 81 23.49 11.61 2.57
C PHE A 81 22.13 12.18 3.02
N ASN A 82 21.00 11.57 2.67
CA ASN A 82 19.69 12.13 3.01
C ASN A 82 18.65 11.03 3.28
N VAL A 83 18.52 10.61 4.55
CA VAL A 83 17.48 9.68 4.97
C VAL A 83 16.15 10.42 4.94
N GLN A 84 15.35 10.18 3.90
CA GLN A 84 14.00 10.73 3.81
C GLN A 84 13.06 9.99 4.78
N PRO A 85 12.06 10.67 5.36
CA PRO A 85 11.03 10.01 6.14
C PRO A 85 10.28 8.98 5.28
N SER A 86 9.82 7.90 5.91
CA SER A 86 9.07 6.83 5.23
C SER A 86 7.80 7.42 4.64
N ARG A 87 7.57 7.21 3.35
CA ARG A 87 6.31 7.56 2.69
C ARG A 87 5.15 6.66 3.15
N GLY A 88 5.46 5.62 3.92
CA GLY A 88 4.48 4.67 4.38
C GLY A 88 4.01 3.74 3.26
N ILE A 89 2.83 3.15 3.44
CA ILE A 89 2.19 2.30 2.43
C ILE A 89 1.32 3.16 1.50
N ALA A 90 1.43 2.91 0.20
CA ALA A 90 0.54 3.50 -0.78
C ALA A 90 -0.74 2.68 -0.94
N GLN A 91 -1.87 3.38 -1.02
CA GLN A 91 -3.18 2.81 -1.25
C GLN A 91 -3.70 3.26 -2.61
N ALA A 92 -4.03 2.30 -3.48
CA ALA A 92 -4.70 2.59 -4.73
C ALA A 92 -6.13 3.10 -4.46
N PHE A 93 -6.57 4.11 -5.22
CA PHE A 93 -7.93 4.65 -5.15
C PHE A 93 -8.63 4.72 -6.53
N ILE A 94 -7.89 4.64 -7.64
CA ILE A 94 -8.44 4.43 -8.99
C ILE A 94 -7.70 3.27 -9.66
N ILE A 95 -8.43 2.34 -10.28
CA ILE A 95 -7.90 1.30 -11.17
C ILE A 95 -8.82 1.18 -12.39
N ASP A 96 -8.24 1.23 -13.59
CA ASP A 96 -8.94 1.07 -14.87
C ASP A 96 -10.17 1.99 -14.99
N GLY A 97 -10.00 3.26 -14.64
CA GLY A 97 -11.06 4.27 -14.64
C GLY A 97 -12.15 4.10 -13.56
N LYS A 98 -11.97 3.20 -12.59
CA LYS A 98 -12.95 2.93 -11.53
C LYS A 98 -12.44 3.34 -10.17
N ILE A 99 -13.29 4.02 -9.41
CA ILE A 99 -13.03 4.39 -8.01
C ILE A 99 -13.10 3.15 -7.11
N LEU A 100 -12.10 3.00 -6.24
CA LEU A 100 -12.08 1.97 -5.21
C LEU A 100 -12.70 2.50 -3.91
N SER A 101 -14.04 2.45 -3.81
CA SER A 101 -14.79 3.06 -2.69
C SER A 101 -14.36 2.55 -1.31
N LYS A 102 -14.00 1.26 -1.17
CA LYS A 102 -13.50 0.71 0.10
C LYS A 102 -12.20 1.36 0.53
N SER A 103 -11.26 1.51 -0.41
CA SER A 103 -9.98 2.18 -0.17
C SER A 103 -10.19 3.64 0.22
N LEU A 104 -11.11 4.35 -0.43
CA LEU A 104 -11.47 5.73 -0.04
C LEU A 104 -12.03 5.80 1.38
N ASN A 105 -12.93 4.89 1.75
CA ASN A 105 -13.51 4.86 3.10
C ASN A 105 -12.42 4.66 4.18
N ILE A 106 -11.45 3.77 3.94
CA ILE A 106 -10.32 3.53 4.84
C ILE A 106 -9.45 4.80 4.97
N LEU A 107 -9.28 5.54 3.87
CA LEU A 107 -8.54 6.79 3.82
C LEU A 107 -9.34 7.99 4.40
N GLY A 108 -10.61 7.79 4.79
CA GLY A 108 -11.50 8.88 5.18
C GLY A 108 -11.77 9.88 4.06
N LYS A 109 -11.74 9.42 2.81
CA LYS A 109 -11.98 10.21 1.58
C LYS A 109 -13.28 9.78 0.92
N ASP A 110 -13.79 10.64 0.04
CA ASP A 110 -14.99 10.41 -0.73
C ASP A 110 -14.75 10.64 -2.23
N THR A 111 -15.81 10.51 -3.04
CA THR A 111 -15.73 10.75 -4.48
C THR A 111 -15.46 12.21 -4.83
N ASN A 112 -15.89 13.16 -4.00
CA ASN A 112 -15.63 14.59 -4.22
C ASN A 112 -14.13 14.89 -4.13
N TRP A 113 -13.44 14.27 -3.16
CA TRP A 113 -11.99 14.33 -3.07
C TRP A 113 -11.32 13.80 -4.35
N VAL A 114 -11.81 12.69 -4.92
CA VAL A 114 -11.29 12.16 -6.18
C VAL A 114 -11.47 13.16 -7.32
N GLU A 115 -12.65 13.78 -7.44
CA GLU A 115 -12.92 14.79 -8.46
C GLU A 115 -11.98 16.00 -8.36
N GLN A 116 -11.72 16.47 -7.14
CA GLN A 116 -10.74 17.55 -6.88
C GLN A 116 -9.35 17.16 -7.37
N ILE A 117 -8.87 15.96 -7.02
CA ILE A 117 -7.56 15.47 -7.46
C ILE A 117 -7.47 15.38 -8.99
N LEU A 118 -8.52 14.93 -9.68
CA LEU A 118 -8.53 14.87 -11.14
C LEU A 118 -8.45 16.28 -11.76
N GLN A 119 -9.21 17.23 -11.22
CA GLN A 119 -9.20 18.62 -11.67
C GLN A 119 -7.83 19.29 -11.48
N GLU A 120 -7.23 19.15 -10.30
CA GLU A 120 -5.89 19.69 -9.98
C GLU A 120 -4.80 19.15 -10.91
N ASN A 121 -4.99 17.94 -11.45
CA ASN A 121 -4.05 17.27 -12.36
C ASN A 121 -4.42 17.41 -13.85
N ASN A 122 -5.36 18.31 -14.18
CA ASN A 122 -5.85 18.55 -15.54
C ASN A 122 -6.34 17.26 -16.23
N ILE A 123 -7.14 16.46 -15.51
CA ILE A 123 -7.77 15.23 -16.01
C ILE A 123 -9.27 15.48 -16.08
N SER A 124 -9.83 15.43 -17.29
CA SER A 124 -11.24 15.75 -17.53
C SER A 124 -12.16 14.54 -17.31
N SER A 125 -11.64 13.33 -17.46
CA SER A 125 -12.41 12.09 -17.35
C SER A 125 -11.66 11.08 -16.51
N ILE A 126 -12.34 10.48 -15.53
CA ILE A 126 -11.78 9.37 -14.76
C ILE A 126 -11.40 8.19 -15.66
N ASN A 127 -12.07 8.01 -16.81
CA ASN A 127 -11.72 6.96 -17.76
C ASN A 127 -10.32 7.14 -18.35
N ASP A 128 -9.75 8.35 -18.30
CA ASP A 128 -8.39 8.63 -18.77
C ASP A 128 -7.34 8.16 -17.75
N VAL A 129 -7.74 7.73 -16.55
CA VAL A 129 -6.85 7.24 -15.49
C VAL A 129 -6.76 5.73 -15.52
N PHE A 130 -5.57 5.20 -15.75
CA PHE A 130 -5.32 3.77 -15.61
C PHE A 130 -5.11 3.38 -14.15
N PHE A 131 -4.32 4.15 -13.42
CA PHE A 131 -3.98 3.85 -12.03
C PHE A 131 -3.77 5.14 -11.22
N ALA A 132 -4.28 5.17 -9.99
CA ALA A 132 -3.93 6.23 -9.05
C ALA A 132 -3.80 5.70 -7.63
N GLN A 133 -2.81 6.19 -6.91
CA GLN A 133 -2.54 5.85 -5.51
C GLN A 133 -2.14 7.08 -4.70
N ILE A 134 -2.36 6.99 -3.39
CA ILE A 134 -1.93 7.98 -2.40
C ILE A 134 -1.17 7.27 -1.29
N ASP A 135 -0.10 7.87 -0.81
CA ASP A 135 0.63 7.36 0.34
C ASP A 135 0.21 8.01 1.67
N GLN A 136 0.81 7.56 2.78
CA GLN A 136 0.46 8.06 4.12
C GLN A 136 0.90 9.51 4.36
N GLN A 137 1.78 10.07 3.51
CA GLN A 137 2.15 11.48 3.54
C GLN A 137 1.25 12.35 2.65
N GLY A 138 0.27 11.74 1.96
CA GLY A 138 -0.64 12.44 1.06
C GLY A 138 -0.06 12.70 -0.34
N THR A 139 1.10 12.12 -0.66
CA THR A 139 1.66 12.27 -2.01
C THR A 139 0.90 11.35 -2.97
N ILE A 140 0.37 11.95 -4.02
CA ILE A 140 -0.44 11.26 -5.03
C ILE A 140 0.42 10.93 -6.24
N TYR A 141 0.22 9.73 -6.77
CA TYR A 141 0.72 9.31 -8.07
C TYR A 141 -0.48 8.97 -8.96
N ILE A 142 -0.48 9.52 -10.19
CA ILE A 142 -1.51 9.26 -11.19
C ILE A 142 -0.84 8.82 -12.49
N ASP A 143 -1.25 7.67 -12.99
CA ASP A 143 -0.92 7.14 -14.30
C ASP A 143 -2.12 7.31 -15.22
N LYS A 144 -1.97 8.14 -16.26
CA LYS A 144 -2.97 8.31 -17.30
C LYS A 144 -2.85 7.16 -18.29
N ARG A 145 -3.94 6.79 -18.95
CA ARG A 145 -3.88 5.90 -20.12
C ARG A 145 -3.08 6.63 -21.19
N GLU A 146 -1.87 6.18 -21.45
CA GLU A 146 -1.23 6.46 -22.72
C GLU A 146 -1.97 5.62 -23.76
N ASP A 147 -2.79 6.25 -24.60
CA ASP A 147 -3.07 5.66 -25.90
C ASP A 147 -1.70 5.46 -26.54
N ILE A 148 -1.29 4.20 -26.72
CA ILE A 148 -0.18 3.84 -27.60
C ILE A 148 -0.60 4.33 -28.99
N SER A 149 -0.34 5.60 -29.24
CA SER A 149 -0.70 6.33 -30.44
C SER A 149 0.60 6.74 -31.10
N LYS A 150 1.21 5.73 -31.75
CA LYS A 150 1.69 5.80 -33.13
C LYS A 150 2.11 4.42 -33.62
#